data_AF-A0AAD2AQM5-F1
#
_entry.id   AF-A0AAD2AQM5-F1
#
_cell.length_a   1.000
_cell.length_b   1.000
_cell.length_c   1.000
_cell.angle_alpha   90.00
_cell.angle_beta   90.00
_cell.angle_gamma   90.00
#
_symmetry.space_group_name_H-M   'P 1'
#
loop_
_entity.id
_entity.type
_entity.pdbx_description
1 polymer ?
#
loop_
_entity_poly.entity_id
_entity_poly.type
_entity_poly.pdbx_seq_one_letter_code
_entity_poly.pdbx_strand_id
1 'polypeptide(L)'
;MSRSLYGYRSVARDSSALLARIKEIAAARVHYGYRRVHVMLQREGWKDNHKRAYRLYRAEGLSLRHKRPKRNKSARLRQPKSIVTAINEIWSMDFVSDALFDGRRLRALTVVDNYTRESLGIEVG
;
A
#
# COMPACT_ATOMS: atom_id res chain seq x y z
N MET A 1 -0.35 -53.97 -30.60
CA MET A 1 -1.18 -52.77 -30.32
C MET A 1 -0.76 -52.26 -28.94
N SER A 2 -0.26 -51.02 -28.79
CA SER A 2 -1.08 -49.81 -28.74
C SER A 2 -0.32 -48.60 -29.31
N ARG A 3 -1.02 -47.84 -30.14
CA ARG A 3 -0.60 -46.65 -30.90
C ARG A 3 -1.09 -45.43 -30.11
N SER A 4 -0.26 -44.39 -29.99
CA SER A 4 -0.65 -43.01 -29.61
C SER A 4 -0.56 -42.61 -28.12
N LEU A 5 0.65 -42.21 -27.68
CA LEU A 5 0.83 -41.14 -26.67
C LEU A 5 1.95 -40.14 -27.06
N TYR A 6 2.51 -40.24 -28.27
CA TYR A 6 3.60 -39.39 -28.73
C TYR A 6 3.06 -38.19 -29.52
N GLY A 7 3.20 -36.99 -28.95
CA GLY A 7 3.25 -35.75 -29.76
C GLY A 7 2.34 -34.60 -29.34
N TYR A 8 1.52 -34.69 -28.28
CA TYR A 8 0.72 -33.53 -27.87
C TYR A 8 1.57 -32.47 -27.17
N ARG A 9 2.03 -31.48 -27.94
CA ARG A 9 2.64 -30.26 -27.43
C ARG A 9 1.54 -29.19 -27.39
N SER A 10 1.08 -28.81 -26.20
CA SER A 10 0.02 -27.80 -26.08
C SER A 10 0.51 -26.47 -26.67
N VAL A 11 -0.08 -26.05 -27.79
CA VAL A 11 0.14 -24.71 -28.34
C VAL A 11 -0.66 -23.75 -27.48
N ALA A 12 0.04 -22.88 -26.74
CA ALA A 12 -0.62 -21.87 -25.93
C ALA A 12 -1.38 -20.91 -26.85
N ARG A 13 -2.70 -20.84 -26.68
CA ARG A 13 -3.54 -19.85 -27.37
C ARG A 13 -3.02 -18.46 -27.05
N ASP A 14 -2.91 -17.60 -28.06
CA ASP A 14 -2.51 -16.22 -27.87
C ASP A 14 -3.39 -15.56 -26.79
N SER A 15 -2.71 -14.90 -25.86
CA SER A 15 -3.30 -14.25 -24.69
C SER A 15 -3.13 -12.74 -24.72
N SER A 16 -2.44 -12.20 -25.73
CA SER A 16 -2.12 -10.78 -25.88
C SER A 16 -3.37 -9.88 -25.76
N ALA A 17 -4.40 -10.16 -26.57
CA ALA A 17 -5.63 -9.37 -26.62
C ALA A 17 -6.45 -9.46 -25.33
N LEU A 18 -6.58 -10.67 -24.76
CA LEU A 18 -7.29 -10.88 -23.50
C LEU A 18 -6.56 -10.18 -22.34
N LEU A 19 -5.23 -10.24 -22.33
CA LEU A 19 -4.39 -9.61 -21.33
C LEU A 19 -4.48 -8.09 -21.38
N ALA A 20 -4.39 -7.50 -22.57
CA ALA A 20 -4.56 -6.07 -22.79
C ALA A 20 -5.92 -5.61 -22.25
N ARG A 21 -6.99 -6.34 -22.56
CA ARG A 21 -8.32 -5.99 -22.08
C ARG A 21 -8.48 -6.15 -20.57
N ILE A 22 -7.89 -7.18 -19.97
CA ILE A 22 -7.84 -7.34 -18.51
C ILE A 22 -7.16 -6.13 -17.85
N LYS A 23 -6.04 -5.65 -18.42
CA LYS A 23 -5.31 -4.49 -17.92
C LYS A 23 -6.15 -3.22 -18.02
N GLU A 24 -6.83 -3.00 -19.14
CA GLU A 24 -7.72 -1.85 -19.34
C GLU A 24 -8.85 -1.81 -18.30
N ILE A 25 -9.53 -2.95 -18.07
CA ILE A 25 -10.62 -3.04 -17.08
C ILE A 25 -10.06 -2.80 -15.67
N ALA A 26 -8.90 -3.39 -15.34
CA ALA A 26 -8.27 -3.22 -14.04
C ALA A 26 -7.81 -1.77 -13.79
N ALA A 27 -7.31 -1.09 -14.82
CA ALA A 27 -6.92 0.33 -14.75
C ALA A 27 -8.13 1.25 -14.55
N ALA A 28 -9.22 1.01 -15.29
CA ALA A 28 -10.44 1.81 -15.17
C ALA A 28 -11.19 1.55 -13.85
N ARG A 29 -11.05 0.34 -13.27
CA ARG A 29 -11.79 -0.10 -12.06
C ARG A 29 -10.87 -0.80 -11.08
N VAL A 30 -10.01 -0.02 -10.43
CA VAL A 30 -8.92 -0.48 -9.55
C VAL A 30 -9.38 -1.42 -8.41
N HIS A 31 -10.65 -1.38 -7.99
CA HIS A 31 -11.20 -2.25 -6.94
C HIS A 31 -11.78 -3.57 -7.44
N TYR A 32 -11.70 -3.86 -8.74
CA TYR A 32 -12.28 -5.07 -9.30
C TYR A 32 -11.30 -6.24 -9.24
N GLY A 33 -11.63 -7.27 -8.46
CA GLY A 33 -10.93 -8.54 -8.48
C GLY A 33 -11.22 -9.34 -9.75
N TYR A 34 -10.45 -10.41 -9.99
CA TYR A 34 -10.54 -11.22 -11.21
C TYR A 34 -11.97 -11.69 -11.55
N ARG A 35 -12.81 -11.99 -10.55
CA ARG A 35 -14.21 -12.40 -10.78
C ARG A 35 -15.04 -11.29 -11.43
N ARG A 36 -14.90 -10.05 -10.96
CA ARG A 36 -15.59 -8.88 -11.52
C ARG A 36 -15.06 -8.55 -12.92
N VAL A 37 -13.75 -8.64 -13.11
CA VAL A 37 -13.13 -8.50 -14.45
C VAL A 37 -13.65 -9.57 -15.41
N HIS A 38 -13.74 -10.83 -14.97
CA HIS A 38 -14.29 -11.90 -15.80
C HIS A 38 -15.75 -11.67 -16.19
N VAL A 39 -16.60 -11.16 -15.29
CA VAL A 39 -17.98 -10.78 -15.63
C VAL A 39 -18.03 -9.67 -16.70
N MET A 40 -17.13 -8.69 -16.63
CA MET A 40 -17.03 -7.64 -17.66
C MET A 40 -16.61 -8.21 -19.01
N LEU A 41 -15.60 -9.08 -19.02
CA LEU A 41 -15.17 -9.80 -20.22
C LEU A 41 -16.31 -10.63 -20.82
N GLN A 42 -17.11 -11.32 -20.01
CA GLN A 42 -18.26 -12.07 -20.49
C GLN A 42 -19.32 -11.17 -21.16
N ARG A 43 -19.57 -9.98 -20.59
CA ARG A 43 -20.50 -8.99 -21.18
C ARG A 43 -20.01 -8.43 -22.51
N GLU A 44 -18.70 -8.40 -22.71
CA GLU A 44 -18.04 -8.00 -23.96
C GLU A 44 -17.92 -9.17 -24.96
N GLY A 45 -18.42 -10.36 -24.63
CA GLY A 45 -18.44 -11.52 -25.54
C GLY A 45 -17.20 -12.41 -25.51
N TRP A 46 -16.27 -12.18 -24.58
CA TRP A 46 -15.10 -13.05 -24.42
C TRP A 46 -15.52 -14.43 -23.92
N LYS A 47 -15.15 -15.50 -24.64
CA LYS A 47 -15.52 -16.90 -24.30
C LYS A 47 -14.57 -17.57 -23.31
N ASP A 48 -13.60 -16.84 -22.78
CA ASP A 48 -12.56 -17.40 -21.92
C ASP A 48 -13.07 -17.76 -20.53
N ASN A 49 -12.78 -18.98 -20.08
CA ASN A 49 -13.14 -19.46 -18.77
C ASN A 49 -12.52 -18.60 -17.64
N HIS A 50 -13.25 -18.39 -16.55
CA HIS A 50 -12.78 -17.68 -15.35
C HIS A 50 -11.41 -18.16 -14.85
N LYS A 51 -11.07 -19.45 -15.02
CA LYS A 51 -9.74 -19.99 -14.68
C LYS A 51 -8.61 -19.38 -15.52
N ARG A 52 -8.84 -19.14 -16.82
CA ARG A 52 -7.85 -18.49 -17.70
C ARG A 52 -7.70 -17.02 -17.34
N ALA A 53 -8.82 -16.32 -17.14
CA ALA A 53 -8.81 -14.92 -16.69
C ALA A 53 -8.08 -14.78 -15.34
N TYR A 54 -8.33 -15.67 -14.38
CA TYR A 54 -7.63 -15.69 -13.09
C TYR A 54 -6.11 -15.86 -13.23
N ARG A 55 -5.66 -16.82 -14.05
CA ARG A 55 -4.22 -17.07 -14.26
C ARG A 55 -3.51 -15.85 -14.84
N LEU A 56 -4.08 -15.23 -15.87
CA LEU A 56 -3.52 -14.02 -16.47
C LEU A 56 -3.54 -12.84 -15.49
N TYR A 57 -4.66 -12.64 -14.79
CA TYR A 57 -4.80 -11.59 -13.79
C TYR A 57 -3.76 -11.71 -12.65
N ARG A 58 -3.49 -12.94 -12.19
CA ARG A 58 -2.47 -13.21 -11.17
C ARG A 58 -1.05 -13.02 -11.72
N ALA A 59 -0.78 -13.47 -12.94
CA ALA A 59 0.53 -13.34 -13.58
C ALA A 59 0.93 -11.87 -13.75
N GLU A 60 -0.03 -10.99 -14.03
CA GLU A 60 0.17 -9.53 -14.14
C GLU A 60 0.24 -8.79 -12.80
N GLY A 61 0.20 -9.50 -11.67
CA GLY A 61 0.28 -8.86 -10.35
C GLY A 61 -0.94 -8.00 -9.99
N LEU A 62 -2.07 -8.13 -10.69
CA LEU A 62 -3.28 -7.33 -10.48
C LEU A 62 -4.06 -7.73 -9.22
N SER A 63 -3.55 -8.69 -8.45
CA SER A 63 -4.25 -9.22 -7.27
C SER A 63 -4.50 -8.14 -6.23
N LEU A 64 -5.78 -7.90 -5.93
CA LEU A 64 -6.17 -6.96 -4.88
C LEU A 64 -5.58 -7.38 -3.53
N ARG A 65 -5.02 -6.41 -2.81
CA ARG A 65 -4.50 -6.65 -1.48
C ARG A 65 -5.66 -6.93 -0.52
N HIS A 66 -5.71 -8.14 0.04
CA HIS A 66 -6.76 -8.55 0.98
C HIS A 66 -6.81 -7.72 2.27
N LYS A 67 -5.68 -7.16 2.71
CA LYS A 67 -5.59 -6.35 3.92
C LYS A 67 -5.20 -4.92 3.58
N ARG A 68 -5.99 -3.97 4.06
CA ARG A 68 -5.55 -2.57 4.14
C ARG A 68 -4.25 -2.54 4.95
N PRO A 69 -3.23 -1.76 4.54
CA PRO A 69 -2.02 -1.63 5.35
C PRO A 69 -2.40 -1.20 6.77
N LYS A 70 -1.86 -1.89 7.79
CA LYS A 70 -2.14 -1.63 9.22
C LYS A 70 -1.86 -0.18 9.63
N ARG A 71 -1.01 0.51 8.87
CA ARG A 71 -0.69 1.93 9.05
C ARG A 71 -0.85 2.61 7.70
N ASN A 72 -1.72 3.61 7.62
CA ASN A 72 -1.72 4.56 6.52
C ASN A 72 -0.39 5.30 6.60
N LYS A 73 0.60 4.89 5.79
CA LYS A 73 1.78 5.72 5.57
C LYS A 73 1.25 6.98 4.90
N SER A 74 1.43 8.14 5.52
CA SER A 74 1.12 9.41 4.87
C SER A 74 1.83 9.42 3.51
N ALA A 75 1.09 9.62 2.43
CA ALA A 75 1.68 9.73 1.08
C ALA A 75 2.62 10.95 0.96
N ARG A 76 2.59 11.85 1.96
CA ARG A 76 3.48 13.00 2.08
C ARG A 76 4.90 12.53 2.40
N LEU A 77 5.83 12.88 1.52
CA LEU A 77 7.26 12.81 1.80
C LEU A 77 7.54 13.64 3.05
N ARG A 78 8.22 13.04 4.04
CA ARG A 78 8.71 13.82 5.19
C ARG A 78 9.77 14.78 4.68
N GLN A 79 9.72 16.04 5.12
CA GLN A 79 10.82 16.96 4.86
C GLN A 79 12.11 16.35 5.41
N PRO A 80 13.25 16.50 4.69
CA PRO A 80 14.54 16.09 5.21
C PRO A 80 14.78 16.82 6.54
N LYS A 81 15.33 16.10 7.52
CA LYS A 81 15.72 16.72 8.79
C LYS A 81 16.90 17.65 8.53
N SER A 82 16.80 18.91 8.95
CA SER A 82 17.95 19.81 9.00
C SER A 82 18.97 19.28 10.00
N ILE A 83 20.25 19.33 9.65
CA ILE A 83 21.36 19.05 10.55
C ILE A 83 21.61 20.33 11.34
N VAL A 84 21.67 20.23 12.67
CA VAL A 84 21.92 21.37 13.57
C VAL A 84 23.42 21.48 13.80
N THR A 85 23.98 22.69 13.68
CA THR A 85 25.42 22.96 13.70
C THR A 85 25.85 23.84 14.88
N ALA A 86 24.94 24.59 15.49
CA ALA A 86 25.21 25.44 16.65
C ALA A 86 24.07 25.41 17.69
N ILE A 87 24.40 25.83 18.91
CA ILE A 87 23.43 26.05 19.99
C ILE A 87 22.40 27.11 19.57
N ASN A 88 21.14 26.94 19.97
CA ASN A 88 20.03 27.87 19.70
C ASN A 88 19.68 28.04 18.21
N GLU A 89 20.09 27.12 17.35
CA GLU A 89 19.76 27.15 15.93
C GLU A 89 18.35 26.58 15.65
N ILE A 90 18.00 25.45 16.28
CA ILE A 90 16.68 24.82 16.13
C ILE A 90 16.22 24.29 17.48
N TRP A 91 15.01 24.67 17.88
CA TRP A 91 14.33 24.12 19.05
C TRP A 91 13.25 23.14 18.64
N SER A 92 13.16 22.02 19.36
CA SER A 92 12.03 21.13 19.29
C SER A 92 11.08 21.42 20.44
N MET A 93 9.79 21.39 20.13
CA MET A 93 8.73 21.52 21.13
C MET A 93 7.78 20.34 21.01
N ASP A 94 7.41 19.75 22.14
CA ASP A 94 6.42 18.68 22.20
C ASP A 94 5.52 18.79 23.43
N PHE A 95 4.33 18.19 23.35
CA PHE A 95 3.43 18.08 24.50
C PHE A 95 3.52 16.68 25.10
N VAL A 96 3.93 16.62 26.36
CA VAL A 96 3.86 15.40 27.17
C VAL A 96 2.61 15.46 28.04
N SER A 97 1.92 14.34 28.22
CA SER A 97 0.78 14.24 29.13
C SER A 97 1.01 13.10 30.11
N ASP A 98 0.64 13.35 31.36
CA ASP A 98 0.71 12.36 32.43
C ASP A 98 -0.52 12.48 33.34
N ALA A 99 -0.68 11.55 34.27
CA ALA A 99 -1.76 11.54 35.26
C ALA A 99 -1.20 11.42 36.67
N LEU A 100 -1.68 12.27 37.57
CA LEU A 100 -1.36 12.19 38.99
C LEU A 100 -2.07 10.98 39.63
N PHE A 101 -1.62 10.60 40.83
CA PHE A 101 -2.19 9.48 41.59
C PHE A 101 -3.70 9.62 41.87
N ASP A 102 -4.22 10.85 41.87
CA ASP A 102 -5.63 11.18 42.08
C ASP A 102 -6.45 11.26 40.78
N GLY A 103 -5.84 10.91 39.64
CA GLY A 103 -6.49 10.89 38.33
C GLY A 103 -6.54 12.24 37.62
N ARG A 104 -6.04 13.33 38.21
CA ARG A 104 -5.90 14.61 37.50
C ARG A 104 -4.87 14.47 36.38
N ARG A 105 -5.23 14.95 35.19
CA ARG A 105 -4.34 14.94 34.03
C ARG A 105 -3.50 16.21 34.02
N LEU A 106 -2.20 16.06 33.80
CA LEU A 106 -1.29 17.16 33.55
C LEU A 106 -0.82 17.13 32.10
N ARG A 107 -0.61 18.30 31.51
CA ARG A 107 -0.03 18.42 30.19
C ARG A 107 1.10 19.45 30.24
N ALA A 108 2.28 19.01 29.85
CA ALA A 108 3.48 19.83 29.84
C ALA A 108 3.93 20.10 28.40
N LEU A 109 4.22 21.35 28.07
CA LEU A 109 4.96 21.74 26.88
C LEU A 109 6.45 21.69 27.22
N THR A 110 7.22 20.85 26.52
CA THR A 110 8.67 20.78 26.67
C THR A 110 9.34 21.50 25.50
N VAL A 111 10.37 22.31 25.79
CA VAL A 111 11.19 23.00 24.80
C VAL A 111 12.62 22.54 24.95
N VAL A 112 13.21 21.99 23.88
CA VAL A 112 14.55 21.39 23.89
C VAL A 112 15.40 21.96 22.76
N ASP A 113 16.63 22.35 23.06
CA ASP A 113 17.61 22.71 22.04
C ASP A 113 18.10 21.45 21.30
N ASN A 114 18.01 21.45 19.98
CA ASN A 114 18.33 20.25 19.20
C ASN A 114 19.83 19.96 19.09
N TYR A 115 20.69 20.97 19.33
CA TYR A 115 22.14 20.81 19.30
C TYR A 115 22.65 20.27 20.63
N THR A 116 22.39 20.95 21.74
CA THR A 116 22.89 20.57 23.08
C THR A 116 22.07 19.47 23.74
N ARG A 117 20.81 19.26 23.31
CA ARG A 117 19.81 18.41 23.97
C ARG A 117 19.41 18.89 25.36
N GLU A 118 19.69 20.13 25.69
CA GLU A 118 19.26 20.73 26.95
C GLU A 118 17.79 21.13 26.89
N SER A 119 17.11 20.96 28.01
CA SER A 119 15.74 21.44 28.19
C SER A 119 15.78 22.94 28.49
N LEU A 120 15.31 23.75 27.55
CA LEU A 120 15.26 25.21 27.68
C LEU A 120 14.11 25.66 28.59
N GLY A 121 13.03 24.88 28.64
CA GLY A 121 11.89 25.18 29.49
C GLY A 121 10.82 24.10 29.46
N ILE A 122 10.03 24.07 30.53
CA ILE A 122 8.85 23.22 30.66
C ILE A 122 7.72 24.08 31.22
N GLU A 123 6.63 24.21 30.47
CA GLU A 123 5.41 24.88 30.91
C GLU A 123 4.34 23.84 31.20
N VAL A 124 3.74 23.86 32.38
CA VAL A 124 2.70 22.89 32.79
C VAL A 124 1.37 23.60 32.89
N GLY A 125 0.35 23.05 32.21
CA GLY A 125 -1.04 23.50 32.28
C GLY A 125 -2.02 22.41 32.68
#